data_AF-A0A7I9WN19-F1
#
_entry.id   AF-A0A7I9WN19-F1
#
_cell.length_a   1.000
_cell.length_b   1.000
_cell.length_c   1.000
_cell.angle_alpha   90.00
_cell.angle_beta   90.00
_cell.angle_gamma   90.00
#
_symmetry.space_group_name_H-M   'P 1'
#
loop_
_entity.id
_entity.type
_entity.pdbx_description
1 polymer ?
#
loop_
_entity_poly.entity_id
_entity_poly.type
_entity_poly.pdbx_seq_one_letter_code
_entity_poly.pdbx_strand_id
1 'polypeptide(L)'
;MASWFHRITGFPEGEYTDTQRRLAVEGDELVSLVDGSRAGIGALSLPTLAQLRDGVQPARGRRSTISTLVGDARALHSDPEFAGATFQVASQFNVLEMTGPFVTPEHGVTRYESDPTQGPACAVAAGAATIYRNYFAPVGDQVGQRSDRQLDTLAHLGTELAALLDRPVAQLWTMQNGYALCTEDGLAAVSELLSGMSEPDRDRLRSMLAVGVHRDVEVTDMRDGHRVTQVFCSALPVSYGVRSPHWEPLARLVLEACYEATLLAAAPGAPVLLTRVGGGAFGNDDTWIDDALERALAVVSDAGLDIRLVSRGQVHPSFARLASHR
;
A
#
# COMPACT_ATOMS: atom_id res chain seq x y z
N MET A 1 -28.95 5.99 2.34
CA MET A 1 -28.08 6.05 3.54
C MET A 1 -26.99 7.06 3.29
N ALA A 2 -26.46 7.71 4.33
CA ALA A 2 -25.30 8.59 4.18
C ALA A 2 -24.04 7.77 3.79
N SER A 3 -23.21 8.29 2.88
CA SER A 3 -21.94 7.69 2.49
C SER A 3 -20.98 7.60 3.68
N TRP A 4 -19.93 6.79 3.57
CA TRP A 4 -18.93 6.68 4.63
C TRP A 4 -18.25 8.03 4.93
N PHE A 5 -17.96 8.83 3.90
CA PHE A 5 -17.38 10.16 4.04
C PHE A 5 -18.30 11.08 4.87
N HIS A 6 -19.60 11.09 4.56
CA HIS A 6 -20.57 11.91 5.28
C HIS A 6 -20.69 11.46 6.75
N ARG A 7 -20.64 10.16 7.04
CA ARG A 7 -20.69 9.69 8.44
C ARG A 7 -19.51 10.20 9.28
N ILE A 8 -18.34 10.39 8.68
CA ILE A 8 -17.14 10.88 9.38
C ILE A 8 -17.14 12.41 9.48
N THR A 9 -17.52 13.09 8.40
CA THR A 9 -17.32 14.55 8.26
C THR A 9 -18.58 15.38 8.53
N GLY A 10 -19.77 14.78 8.61
CA GLY A 10 -21.02 15.53 8.77
C GLY A 10 -21.51 16.23 7.50
N PHE A 11 -20.87 16.00 6.34
CA PHE A 11 -21.34 16.53 5.06
C PHE A 11 -20.97 15.65 3.84
N PRO A 12 -21.69 15.75 2.71
CA PRO A 12 -21.32 15.02 1.50
C PRO A 12 -20.07 15.64 0.85
N GLU A 13 -19.16 14.79 0.36
CA GLU A 13 -18.01 15.23 -0.44
C GLU A 13 -18.48 15.95 -1.71
N GLY A 14 -17.87 17.10 -1.99
CA GLY A 14 -18.09 17.90 -3.19
C GLY A 14 -16.77 18.27 -3.85
N GLU A 15 -16.73 19.44 -4.49
CA GLU A 15 -15.52 19.96 -5.14
C GLU A 15 -14.32 19.98 -4.20
N TYR A 16 -13.14 19.59 -4.71
CA TYR A 16 -11.96 19.32 -3.89
C TYR A 16 -11.62 20.45 -2.92
N THR A 17 -11.55 21.69 -3.42
CA THR A 17 -11.14 22.85 -2.61
C THR A 17 -12.20 23.21 -1.57
N ASP A 18 -13.48 23.05 -1.88
CA ASP A 18 -14.57 23.34 -0.94
C ASP A 18 -14.68 22.26 0.13
N THR A 19 -14.48 20.99 -0.25
CA THR A 19 -14.35 19.86 0.69
C THR A 19 -13.19 20.09 1.65
N GLN A 20 -11.99 20.40 1.13
CA GLN A 20 -10.80 20.64 1.93
C GLN A 20 -10.98 21.79 2.92
N ARG A 21 -11.62 22.91 2.51
CA ARG A 21 -11.87 24.08 3.37
C ARG A 21 -12.82 23.83 4.53
N ARG A 22 -13.62 22.76 4.47
CA ARG A 22 -14.57 22.37 5.52
C ARG A 22 -13.97 21.39 6.52
N LEU A 23 -12.71 21.04 6.35
CA LEU A 23 -11.95 20.13 7.20
C LEU A 23 -10.71 20.84 7.72
N ALA A 24 -10.21 20.38 8.86
CA ALA A 24 -8.92 20.77 9.40
C ALA A 24 -8.19 19.53 9.93
N VAL A 25 -6.87 19.64 10.07
CA VAL A 25 -6.05 18.66 10.77
C VAL A 25 -5.53 19.32 12.04
N GLU A 26 -5.82 18.71 13.19
CA GLU A 26 -5.38 19.16 14.50
C GLU A 26 -4.67 18.00 15.20
N GLY A 27 -3.35 18.05 15.30
CA GLY A 27 -2.57 16.94 15.85
C GLY A 27 -2.69 15.68 14.98
N ASP A 28 -3.16 14.59 15.58
CA ASP A 28 -3.41 13.31 14.90
C ASP A 28 -4.89 13.10 14.54
N GLU A 29 -5.69 14.18 14.48
CA GLU A 29 -7.12 14.11 14.18
C GLU A 29 -7.52 14.91 12.93
N LEU A 30 -8.46 14.35 12.16
CA LEU A 30 -9.26 15.07 11.17
C LEU A 30 -10.47 15.69 11.87
N VAL A 31 -10.68 16.99 11.67
CA VAL A 31 -11.76 17.75 12.30
C VAL A 31 -12.70 18.29 11.24
N SER A 32 -14.00 18.02 11.38
CA SER A 32 -15.02 18.70 10.58
C SER A 32 -15.30 20.09 11.13
N LEU A 33 -15.16 21.11 10.27
CA LEU A 33 -15.50 22.48 10.60
C LEU A 33 -17.01 22.77 10.49
N VAL A 34 -17.81 21.76 10.11
CA VAL A 34 -19.26 21.89 9.91
C VAL A 34 -20.03 21.56 11.18
N ASP A 35 -19.69 20.44 11.83
CA ASP A 35 -20.37 19.94 13.02
C ASP A 35 -19.42 19.66 14.20
N GLY A 36 -18.11 19.83 14.01
CA GLY A 36 -17.09 19.59 15.03
C GLY A 36 -16.72 18.12 15.22
N SER A 37 -17.17 17.21 14.34
CA SER A 37 -16.77 15.79 14.42
C SER A 37 -15.26 15.63 14.32
N ARG A 38 -14.72 14.61 15.00
CA ARG A 38 -13.28 14.31 15.06
C ARG A 38 -13.06 12.82 14.85
N ALA A 39 -11.99 12.48 14.13
CA ALA A 39 -11.57 11.10 13.94
C ALA A 39 -10.05 11.03 13.78
N GLY A 40 -9.42 10.04 14.39
CA GLY A 40 -7.98 9.82 14.39
C GLY A 40 -7.45 9.48 13.01
N ILE A 41 -6.55 10.31 12.48
CA ILE A 41 -5.83 10.06 11.23
C ILE A 41 -4.57 9.24 11.45
N GLY A 42 -3.93 9.32 12.62
CA GLY A 42 -2.65 8.67 12.86
C GLY A 42 -1.47 9.40 12.19
N ALA A 43 -0.38 8.67 11.90
CA ALA A 43 0.85 9.24 11.37
C ALA A 43 1.31 8.53 10.08
N LEU A 44 1.28 9.25 8.96
CA LEU A 44 1.75 8.78 7.66
C LEU A 44 3.26 9.05 7.49
N SER A 45 3.99 8.03 7.06
CA SER A 45 5.37 8.16 6.54
C SER A 45 5.54 7.35 5.26
N LEU A 46 6.57 7.68 4.47
CA LEU A 46 6.91 6.97 3.23
C LEU A 46 8.32 6.35 3.31
N PRO A 47 8.59 5.42 4.24
CA PRO A 47 9.92 4.87 4.39
C PRO A 47 10.31 4.00 3.19
N THR A 48 11.58 4.07 2.80
CA THR A 48 12.17 3.06 1.91
C THR A 48 12.34 1.74 2.65
N LEU A 49 12.43 0.63 1.92
CA LEU A 49 12.73 -0.67 2.51
C LEU A 49 14.07 -0.64 3.27
N ALA A 50 15.07 0.12 2.79
CA ALA A 50 16.31 0.35 3.53
C ALA A 50 16.06 0.96 4.92
N GLN A 51 15.24 2.02 5.01
CA GLN A 51 14.92 2.67 6.27
C GLN A 51 14.15 1.74 7.23
N LEU A 52 13.27 0.88 6.70
CA LEU A 52 12.58 -0.12 7.50
C LEU A 52 13.55 -1.19 8.03
N ARG A 53 14.49 -1.65 7.21
CA ARG A 53 15.54 -2.60 7.64
C ARG A 53 16.39 -2.03 8.77
N ASP A 54 16.75 -0.74 8.71
CA ASP A 54 17.54 -0.07 9.74
C ASP A 54 16.75 0.13 11.05
N GLY A 55 15.43 0.33 10.96
CA GLY A 55 14.55 0.56 12.11
C GLY A 55 14.16 -0.69 12.90
N VAL A 56 14.36 -1.89 12.33
CA VAL A 56 13.99 -3.14 12.98
C VAL A 56 15.18 -3.68 13.78
N GLN A 57 15.02 -3.76 15.10
CA GLN A 57 15.79 -4.68 15.93
C GLN A 57 15.08 -6.04 15.82
N PRO A 58 15.54 -6.99 14.99
CA PRO A 58 14.88 -8.28 14.93
C PRO A 58 14.92 -8.85 16.33
N ALA A 59 13.74 -9.11 16.92
CA ALA A 59 13.62 -9.90 18.13
C ALA A 59 14.03 -11.33 17.76
N ARG A 60 15.35 -11.56 17.63
CA ARG A 60 15.92 -12.82 17.17
C ARG A 60 15.63 -13.87 18.23
N GLY A 61 15.03 -14.97 17.82
CA GLY A 61 14.92 -16.17 18.64
C GLY A 61 13.49 -16.66 18.91
N ARG A 62 12.46 -15.99 18.37
CA ARG A 62 11.10 -16.54 18.33
C ARG A 62 10.66 -16.74 16.89
N ARG A 63 10.21 -17.95 16.57
CA ARG A 63 9.69 -18.26 15.24
C ARG A 63 8.39 -17.50 14.98
N SER A 64 8.26 -16.90 13.81
CA SER A 64 7.00 -16.32 13.32
C SER A 64 6.00 -17.43 12.99
N THR A 65 4.73 -17.20 13.26
CA THR A 65 3.62 -18.12 12.94
C THR A 65 2.94 -17.68 11.66
N ILE A 66 2.47 -18.63 10.87
CA ILE A 66 1.75 -18.38 9.63
C ILE A 66 0.44 -19.15 9.69
N SER A 67 -0.68 -18.46 9.49
CA SER A 67 -1.99 -19.10 9.33
C SER A 67 -2.77 -18.45 8.20
N THR A 68 -3.80 -19.15 7.72
CA THR A 68 -4.71 -18.62 6.70
C THR A 68 -5.94 -18.01 7.36
N LEU A 69 -6.48 -16.96 6.75
CA LEU A 69 -7.69 -16.28 7.20
C LEU A 69 -8.58 -16.00 5.98
N VAL A 70 -9.86 -16.29 6.11
CA VAL A 70 -10.87 -15.87 5.12
C VAL A 70 -11.64 -14.72 5.73
N GLY A 71 -11.68 -13.58 5.04
CA GLY A 71 -12.41 -12.43 5.54
C GLY A 71 -12.54 -11.30 4.52
N ASP A 72 -13.51 -10.43 4.78
CA ASP A 72 -13.61 -9.15 4.09
C ASP A 72 -12.67 -8.15 4.77
N ALA A 73 -11.83 -7.46 3.99
CA ALA A 73 -10.79 -6.60 4.56
C ALA A 73 -11.36 -5.48 5.44
N ARG A 74 -12.49 -4.88 5.06
CA ARG A 74 -13.15 -3.82 5.85
C ARG A 74 -13.71 -4.38 7.15
N ALA A 75 -14.32 -5.56 7.12
CA ALA A 75 -14.79 -6.24 8.33
C ALA A 75 -13.64 -6.62 9.27
N LEU A 76 -12.52 -7.13 8.73
CA LEU A 76 -11.33 -7.49 9.52
C LEU A 76 -10.71 -6.29 10.22
N HIS A 77 -10.73 -5.09 9.63
CA HIS A 77 -10.29 -3.88 10.33
C HIS A 77 -11.16 -3.57 11.55
N SER A 78 -12.45 -3.91 11.54
CA SER A 78 -13.36 -3.65 12.66
C SER A 78 -13.36 -4.75 13.73
N ASP A 79 -12.65 -5.85 13.50
CA ASP A 79 -12.60 -6.97 14.44
C ASP A 79 -11.68 -6.64 15.62
N PRO A 80 -12.16 -6.70 16.88
CA PRO A 80 -11.33 -6.47 18.05
C PRO A 80 -10.12 -7.41 18.18
N GLU A 81 -10.11 -8.59 17.54
CA GLU A 81 -8.93 -9.47 17.49
C GLU A 81 -7.73 -8.76 16.83
N PHE A 82 -7.99 -7.87 15.87
CA PHE A 82 -6.96 -7.18 15.09
C PHE A 82 -6.68 -5.75 15.59
N ALA A 83 -7.06 -5.42 16.82
CA ALA A 83 -6.64 -4.18 17.45
C ALA A 83 -5.11 -4.09 17.53
N GLY A 84 -4.53 -3.01 16.99
CA GLY A 84 -3.10 -2.82 16.87
C GLY A 84 -2.42 -3.64 15.76
N ALA A 85 -3.18 -4.37 14.94
CA ALA A 85 -2.63 -5.15 13.85
C ALA A 85 -2.10 -4.28 12.71
N THR A 86 -1.25 -4.89 11.88
CA THR A 86 -0.74 -4.29 10.64
C THR A 86 -1.42 -4.91 9.43
N PHE A 87 -2.01 -4.10 8.57
CA PHE A 87 -2.71 -4.52 7.37
C PHE A 87 -1.92 -4.15 6.12
N GLN A 88 -1.64 -5.14 5.26
CA GLN A 88 -1.19 -4.88 3.91
C GLN A 88 -2.36 -4.38 3.07
N VAL A 89 -2.21 -3.19 2.49
CA VAL A 89 -3.22 -2.57 1.63
C VAL A 89 -2.70 -2.54 0.20
N ALA A 90 -3.43 -3.16 -0.73
CA ALA A 90 -3.16 -3.01 -2.15
C ALA A 90 -3.56 -1.58 -2.56
N SER A 91 -2.56 -0.79 -2.95
CA SER A 91 -2.66 0.65 -3.21
C SER A 91 -1.96 1.00 -4.51
N GLN A 92 -2.07 2.26 -4.93
CA GLN A 92 -1.20 2.85 -5.95
C GLN A 92 0.05 3.48 -5.35
N PHE A 93 1.03 3.82 -6.20
CA PHE A 93 2.29 4.44 -5.76
C PHE A 93 2.11 5.80 -5.09
N ASN A 94 0.94 6.44 -5.25
CA ASN A 94 0.56 7.69 -4.58
C ASN A 94 -0.22 7.48 -3.28
N VAL A 95 -0.31 6.25 -2.77
CA VAL A 95 -0.96 5.93 -1.48
C VAL A 95 -2.48 6.26 -1.48
N LEU A 96 -3.11 6.14 -2.65
CA LEU A 96 -4.55 6.27 -2.87
C LEU A 96 -5.07 5.08 -3.66
N GLU A 97 -6.40 4.86 -3.64
CA GLU A 97 -7.08 3.67 -4.16
C GLU A 97 -8.04 4.02 -5.32
N MET A 98 -7.52 4.72 -6.33
CA MET A 98 -8.30 5.12 -7.50
C MET A 98 -8.70 3.92 -8.37
N THR A 99 -9.87 3.98 -9.00
CA THR A 99 -10.40 2.87 -9.84
C THR A 99 -9.71 2.77 -11.21
N GLY A 100 -8.86 3.73 -11.57
CA GLY A 100 -8.14 3.76 -12.85
C GLY A 100 -7.25 4.99 -13.01
N PRO A 101 -6.32 4.97 -13.99
CA PRO A 101 -5.29 6.02 -14.16
C PRO A 101 -5.84 7.39 -14.58
N PHE A 102 -7.09 7.48 -15.03
CA PHE A 102 -7.73 8.77 -15.37
C PHE A 102 -8.45 9.41 -14.19
N VAL A 103 -8.57 8.71 -13.06
CA VAL A 103 -9.18 9.28 -11.87
C VAL A 103 -8.11 9.96 -11.04
N THR A 104 -8.23 11.28 -10.91
CA THR A 104 -7.35 12.11 -10.10
C THR A 104 -7.84 12.24 -8.65
N PRO A 105 -6.97 12.69 -7.71
CA PRO A 105 -7.34 13.04 -6.33
C PRO A 105 -8.54 13.99 -6.20
N GLU A 106 -8.71 14.88 -7.18
CA GLU A 106 -9.79 15.88 -7.22
C GLU A 106 -11.18 15.28 -7.43
N HIS A 107 -11.28 14.05 -7.95
CA HIS A 107 -12.56 13.33 -8.02
C HIS A 107 -13.05 12.79 -6.67
N GLY A 108 -12.26 12.96 -5.61
CA GLY A 108 -12.64 12.60 -4.26
C GLY A 108 -12.51 11.11 -3.94
N VAL A 109 -12.73 10.80 -2.66
CA VAL A 109 -12.50 9.46 -2.09
C VAL A 109 -13.80 8.72 -1.79
N THR A 110 -14.94 9.40 -1.67
CA THR A 110 -16.26 8.80 -1.39
C THR A 110 -16.55 7.64 -2.34
N ARG A 111 -16.17 7.81 -3.61
CA ARG A 111 -16.30 6.84 -4.70
C ARG A 111 -15.73 5.45 -4.41
N TYR A 112 -14.80 5.32 -3.46
CA TYR A 112 -14.21 4.05 -3.05
C TYR A 112 -15.27 3.05 -2.56
N GLU A 113 -16.43 3.53 -2.10
CA GLU A 113 -17.54 2.65 -1.68
C GLU A 113 -18.14 1.80 -2.81
N SER A 114 -17.95 2.23 -4.05
CA SER A 114 -18.45 1.54 -5.25
C SER A 114 -17.45 0.54 -5.84
N ASP A 115 -16.21 0.52 -5.34
CA ASP A 115 -15.17 -0.39 -5.81
C ASP A 115 -15.11 -1.62 -4.88
N PRO A 116 -15.38 -2.84 -5.39
CA PRO A 116 -15.40 -4.05 -4.58
C PRO A 116 -13.99 -4.63 -4.30
N THR A 117 -12.91 -3.97 -4.70
CA THR A 117 -11.54 -4.44 -4.48
C THR A 117 -11.04 -4.18 -3.06
N GLN A 118 -9.94 -4.85 -2.68
CA GLN A 118 -9.44 -4.85 -1.30
C GLN A 118 -8.88 -3.49 -0.85
N GLY A 119 -8.19 -2.77 -1.73
CA GLY A 119 -7.64 -1.44 -1.43
C GLY A 119 -8.71 -0.47 -0.94
N PRO A 120 -9.74 -0.18 -1.77
CA PRO A 120 -10.89 0.64 -1.39
C PRO A 120 -11.59 0.18 -0.11
N ALA A 121 -11.73 -1.13 0.11
CA ALA A 121 -12.29 -1.65 1.36
C ALA A 121 -11.46 -1.24 2.60
N CYS A 122 -10.12 -1.34 2.53
CA CYS A 122 -9.23 -0.90 3.60
C CYS A 122 -9.24 0.63 3.76
N ALA A 123 -9.27 1.37 2.64
CA ALA A 123 -9.32 2.82 2.64
C ALA A 123 -10.60 3.33 3.32
N VAL A 124 -11.75 2.71 3.05
CA VAL A 124 -13.01 3.07 3.69
C VAL A 124 -13.03 2.69 5.17
N ALA A 125 -12.41 1.57 5.56
CA ALA A 125 -12.33 1.14 6.95
C ALA A 125 -11.60 2.16 7.86
N ALA A 126 -10.55 2.80 7.32
CA ALA A 126 -9.81 3.88 7.97
C ALA A 126 -10.09 5.22 7.24
N GLY A 127 -11.36 5.60 7.19
CA GLY A 127 -11.85 6.67 6.32
C GLY A 127 -11.23 8.04 6.62
N ALA A 128 -11.03 8.41 7.89
CA ALA A 128 -10.41 9.69 8.25
C ALA A 128 -8.97 9.77 7.74
N ALA A 129 -8.20 8.70 7.94
CA ALA A 129 -6.85 8.56 7.39
C ALA A 129 -6.82 8.63 5.86
N THR A 130 -7.80 8.05 5.17
CA THR A 130 -7.95 8.14 3.71
C THR A 130 -8.25 9.57 3.23
N ILE A 131 -9.15 10.28 3.91
CA ILE A 131 -9.44 11.69 3.63
C ILE A 131 -8.17 12.53 3.82
N TYR A 132 -7.42 12.28 4.90
CA TYR A 132 -6.13 12.93 5.12
C TYR A 132 -5.14 12.67 3.96
N ARG A 133 -4.98 11.41 3.51
CA ARG A 133 -4.06 11.08 2.40
C ARG A 133 -4.39 11.83 1.11
N ASN A 134 -5.67 12.10 0.83
CA ASN A 134 -6.10 12.82 -0.36
C ASN A 134 -5.98 14.35 -0.21
N TYR A 135 -6.45 14.89 0.91
CA TYR A 135 -6.65 16.33 1.09
C TYR A 135 -5.59 17.03 1.93
N PHE A 136 -4.83 16.32 2.75
CA PHE A 136 -3.95 16.93 3.76
C PHE A 136 -2.53 16.36 3.83
N ALA A 137 -2.25 15.24 3.18
CA ALA A 137 -0.89 14.72 3.14
C ALA A 137 0.08 15.75 2.52
N PRO A 138 1.27 15.95 3.11
CA PRO A 138 2.26 16.86 2.55
C PRO A 138 2.84 16.28 1.26
N VAL A 139 2.84 17.08 0.19
CA VAL A 139 3.43 16.76 -1.11
C VAL A 139 4.41 17.89 -1.47
N GLY A 140 5.69 17.68 -1.19
CA GLY A 140 6.68 18.75 -1.28
C GLY A 140 6.40 19.87 -0.27
N ASP A 141 6.23 21.09 -0.75
CA ASP A 141 5.89 22.28 0.03
C ASP A 141 4.38 22.54 0.15
N GLN A 142 3.54 21.65 -0.40
CA GLN A 142 2.10 21.81 -0.47
C GLN A 142 1.35 20.73 0.30
N VAL A 143 0.07 21.00 0.56
CA VAL A 143 -0.84 20.13 1.32
C VAL A 143 -1.90 19.56 0.37
N GLY A 144 -2.10 18.25 0.46
CA GLY A 144 -3.06 17.51 -0.35
C GLY A 144 -2.53 17.11 -1.72
N GLN A 145 -2.96 15.93 -2.17
CA GLN A 145 -2.63 15.39 -3.49
C GLN A 145 -3.57 15.95 -4.55
N ARG A 146 -3.02 16.23 -5.73
CA ARG A 146 -3.74 16.71 -6.92
C ARG A 146 -3.23 16.00 -8.17
N SER A 147 -3.90 16.18 -9.28
CA SER A 147 -3.51 15.62 -10.58
C SER A 147 -2.08 16.01 -11.01
N ASP A 148 -1.59 17.18 -10.59
CA ASP A 148 -0.29 17.75 -10.94
C ASP A 148 0.80 17.55 -9.87
N ARG A 149 0.44 17.01 -8.69
CA ARG A 149 1.37 16.75 -7.58
C ARG A 149 0.88 15.61 -6.71
N GLN A 150 1.68 14.56 -6.59
CA GLN A 150 1.30 13.37 -5.83
C GLN A 150 2.50 12.81 -5.09
N LEU A 151 2.21 12.02 -4.07
CA LEU A 151 3.21 11.13 -3.50
C LEU A 151 3.64 10.12 -4.56
N ASP A 152 4.90 9.71 -4.55
CA ASP A 152 5.42 8.69 -5.44
C ASP A 152 6.38 7.78 -4.68
N THR A 153 5.87 6.62 -4.28
CA THR A 153 6.64 5.60 -3.56
C THR A 153 7.58 4.78 -4.46
N LEU A 154 7.52 4.96 -5.79
CA LEU A 154 8.45 4.38 -6.75
C LEU A 154 9.65 5.30 -7.06
N ALA A 155 9.59 6.58 -6.67
CA ALA A 155 10.51 7.62 -7.13
C ALA A 155 12.00 7.30 -6.90
N HIS A 156 12.37 6.78 -5.73
CA HIS A 156 13.76 6.42 -5.40
C HIS A 156 14.28 5.28 -6.30
N LEU A 157 13.50 4.20 -6.45
CA LEU A 157 13.84 3.10 -7.35
C LEU A 157 13.91 3.57 -8.81
N GLY A 158 12.97 4.41 -9.24
CA GLY A 158 12.98 4.97 -10.59
C GLY A 158 14.21 5.82 -10.89
N THR A 159 14.62 6.67 -9.94
CA THR A 159 15.83 7.49 -10.07
C THR A 159 17.08 6.63 -10.20
N GLU A 160 17.20 5.57 -9.40
CA GLU A 160 18.35 4.66 -9.47
C GLU A 160 18.38 3.86 -10.78
N LEU A 161 17.24 3.33 -11.23
CA LEU A 161 17.13 2.63 -12.51
C LEU A 161 17.48 3.54 -13.69
N ALA A 162 16.99 4.78 -13.67
CA ALA A 162 17.31 5.80 -14.67
C ALA A 162 18.82 6.08 -14.72
N ALA A 163 19.47 6.24 -13.57
CA ALA A 163 20.91 6.46 -13.48
C ALA A 163 21.71 5.26 -14.01
N LEU A 164 21.33 4.03 -13.65
CA LEU A 164 22.01 2.81 -14.10
C LEU A 164 21.86 2.55 -15.60
N LEU A 165 20.74 2.99 -16.19
CA LEU A 165 20.46 2.84 -17.62
C LEU A 165 20.96 4.02 -18.47
N ASP A 166 21.44 5.10 -17.83
CA ASP A 166 21.76 6.39 -18.47
C ASP A 166 20.58 6.93 -19.31
N ARG A 167 19.37 6.88 -18.74
CA ARG A 167 18.12 7.32 -19.39
C ARG A 167 17.20 8.02 -18.40
N PRO A 168 16.42 9.03 -18.81
CA PRO A 168 15.45 9.66 -17.92
C PRO A 168 14.31 8.71 -17.55
N VAL A 169 13.74 8.85 -16.34
CA VAL A 169 12.59 8.05 -15.86
C VAL A 169 11.43 8.06 -16.84
N ALA A 170 11.18 9.18 -17.52
CA ALA A 170 10.12 9.32 -18.52
C ALA A 170 10.26 8.38 -19.74
N GLN A 171 11.46 7.84 -20.00
CA GLN A 171 11.65 6.78 -21.00
C GLN A 171 11.35 5.38 -20.44
N LEU A 172 11.35 5.20 -19.11
CA LEU A 172 11.03 3.94 -18.44
C LEU A 172 9.52 3.78 -18.25
N TRP A 173 8.88 4.81 -17.69
CA TRP A 173 7.42 4.87 -17.51
C TRP A 173 6.93 6.30 -17.38
N THR A 174 5.62 6.48 -17.61
CA THR A 174 4.89 7.68 -17.21
C THR A 174 4.12 7.37 -15.94
N MET A 175 4.35 8.15 -14.86
CA MET A 175 3.52 8.07 -13.66
C MET A 175 2.23 8.85 -13.90
N GLN A 176 1.08 8.18 -13.77
CA GLN A 176 -0.23 8.81 -13.95
C GLN A 176 -1.16 8.39 -12.81
N ASN A 177 -1.48 9.31 -11.89
CA ASN A 177 -2.38 9.04 -10.75
C ASN A 177 -1.98 7.81 -9.91
N GLY A 178 -0.66 7.64 -9.70
CA GLY A 178 -0.10 6.49 -8.96
C GLY A 178 0.06 5.20 -9.76
N TYR A 179 -0.24 5.22 -11.06
CA TYR A 179 0.02 4.11 -11.99
C TYR A 179 1.33 4.36 -12.74
N ALA A 180 2.32 3.49 -12.55
CA ALA A 180 3.54 3.48 -13.36
C ALA A 180 3.25 2.82 -14.72
N LEU A 181 2.90 3.62 -15.73
CA LEU A 181 2.60 3.15 -17.07
C LEU A 181 3.90 2.99 -17.86
N CYS A 182 4.49 1.79 -17.78
CA CYS A 182 5.76 1.49 -18.42
C CYS A 182 5.67 1.50 -19.96
N THR A 183 6.77 1.92 -20.59
CA THR A 183 6.96 1.81 -22.03
C THR A 183 7.55 0.43 -22.37
N GLU A 184 7.38 -0.04 -23.60
CA GLU A 184 7.97 -1.32 -24.03
C GLU A 184 9.51 -1.27 -23.92
N ASP A 185 10.12 -0.22 -24.47
CA ASP A 185 11.57 -0.02 -24.44
C ASP A 185 12.11 0.10 -23.01
N GLY A 186 11.35 0.75 -22.13
CA GLY A 186 11.65 0.89 -20.71
C GLY A 186 11.65 -0.46 -20.00
N LEU A 187 10.62 -1.27 -20.21
CA LEU A 187 10.54 -2.62 -19.64
C LEU A 187 11.68 -3.51 -20.16
N ALA A 188 11.95 -3.49 -21.47
CA ALA A 188 13.03 -4.27 -22.06
C ALA A 188 14.39 -3.90 -21.45
N ALA A 189 14.70 -2.60 -21.33
CA ALA A 189 15.96 -2.13 -20.75
C ALA A 189 16.09 -2.50 -19.26
N VAL A 190 15.03 -2.30 -18.46
CA VAL A 190 15.03 -2.68 -17.04
C VAL A 190 15.14 -4.19 -16.88
N SER A 191 14.43 -4.96 -17.70
CA SER A 191 14.48 -6.43 -17.70
C SER A 191 15.89 -6.94 -17.99
N GLU A 192 16.57 -6.39 -19.00
CA GLU A 192 17.95 -6.74 -19.34
C GLU A 192 18.91 -6.43 -18.18
N LEU A 193 18.82 -5.21 -17.63
CA LEU A 193 19.61 -4.77 -16.49
C LEU A 193 19.45 -5.72 -15.29
N LEU A 194 18.21 -5.97 -14.86
CA LEU A 194 17.92 -6.79 -13.69
C LEU A 194 18.32 -8.26 -13.88
N SER A 195 18.21 -8.78 -15.11
CA SER A 195 18.62 -10.16 -15.43
C SER A 195 20.14 -10.34 -15.39
N GLY A 196 20.90 -9.28 -15.71
CA GLY A 196 22.36 -9.29 -15.64
C GLY A 196 22.95 -9.01 -14.25
N MET A 197 22.12 -8.58 -13.29
CA MET A 197 22.57 -8.22 -11.95
C MET A 197 22.83 -9.42 -11.03
N SER A 198 23.79 -9.24 -10.14
CA SER A 198 23.99 -10.13 -8.99
C SER A 198 22.84 -9.96 -7.97
N GLU A 199 22.62 -10.97 -7.12
CA GLU A 199 21.59 -10.87 -6.08
C GLU A 199 21.82 -9.71 -5.09
N PRO A 200 23.05 -9.41 -4.63
CA PRO A 200 23.31 -8.22 -3.82
C PRO A 200 22.93 -6.91 -4.51
N ASP A 201 23.19 -6.78 -5.81
CA ASP A 201 22.84 -5.56 -6.56
C ASP A 201 21.32 -5.42 -6.73
N ARG A 202 20.62 -6.54 -7.01
CA ARG A 202 19.16 -6.57 -7.02
C ARG A 202 18.57 -6.24 -5.65
N ASP A 203 19.17 -6.74 -4.56
CA ASP A 203 18.71 -6.43 -3.22
C ASP A 203 18.88 -4.95 -2.86
N ARG A 204 19.96 -4.33 -3.34
CA ARG A 204 20.13 -2.87 -3.22
C ARG A 204 18.99 -2.13 -3.92
N LEU A 205 18.59 -2.55 -5.11
CA LEU A 205 17.43 -1.96 -5.80
C LEU A 205 16.12 -2.19 -5.03
N ARG A 206 15.87 -3.39 -4.49
CA ARG A 206 14.71 -3.64 -3.62
C ARG A 206 14.66 -2.66 -2.45
N SER A 207 15.82 -2.39 -1.84
CA SER A 207 15.93 -1.48 -0.70
C SER A 207 15.51 -0.03 -1.00
N MET A 208 15.49 0.36 -2.29
CA MET A 208 15.10 1.70 -2.72
C MET A 208 13.58 1.89 -2.82
N LEU A 209 12.78 0.82 -2.90
CA LEU A 209 11.33 0.96 -2.96
C LEU A 209 10.81 1.55 -1.64
N ALA A 210 9.95 2.57 -1.73
CA ALA A 210 9.19 3.05 -0.59
C ALA A 210 7.78 2.44 -0.53
N VAL A 211 7.17 2.48 0.64
CA VAL A 211 5.76 2.14 0.85
C VAL A 211 5.12 3.19 1.73
N GLY A 212 3.80 3.37 1.66
CA GLY A 212 3.10 4.20 2.64
C GLY A 212 2.92 3.44 3.94
N VAL A 213 3.42 3.94 5.07
CA VAL A 213 3.13 3.38 6.40
C VAL A 213 2.32 4.39 7.19
N HIS A 214 1.05 4.07 7.42
CA HIS A 214 0.13 4.90 8.20
C HIS A 214 -0.12 4.22 9.54
N ARG A 215 0.55 4.71 10.59
CA ARG A 215 0.49 4.12 11.94
C ARG A 215 -0.64 4.73 12.74
N ASP A 216 -1.17 3.94 13.68
CA ASP A 216 -2.16 4.36 14.66
C ASP A 216 -3.41 5.02 14.05
N VAL A 217 -3.86 4.50 12.90
CA VAL A 217 -5.07 5.01 12.22
C VAL A 217 -6.32 4.50 12.93
N GLU A 218 -7.31 5.37 13.13
CA GLU A 218 -8.60 4.97 13.71
C GLU A 218 -9.43 4.21 12.66
N VAL A 219 -10.04 3.10 13.10
CA VAL A 219 -11.04 2.38 12.30
C VAL A 219 -12.40 3.08 12.44
N THR A 220 -12.82 3.79 11.40
CA THR A 220 -13.98 4.70 11.42
C THR A 220 -15.32 4.05 11.11
N ASP A 221 -15.35 2.74 10.85
CA ASP A 221 -16.59 1.99 10.55
C ASP A 221 -17.30 1.43 11.79
N MET A 222 -16.74 1.67 12.97
CA MET A 222 -17.30 1.23 14.25
C MET A 222 -17.39 2.40 15.23
N ARG A 223 -18.21 2.25 16.26
CA ARG A 223 -18.24 3.19 17.40
C ARG A 223 -17.07 2.86 18.31
N ASP A 224 -16.33 3.87 18.75
CA ASP A 224 -15.11 3.74 19.56
C ASP A 224 -14.03 2.90 18.85
N GLY A 225 -13.67 3.33 17.63
CA GLY A 225 -12.71 2.66 16.76
C GLY A 225 -11.38 2.39 17.45
N HIS A 226 -10.92 1.14 17.40
CA HIS A 226 -9.56 0.82 17.77
C HIS A 226 -8.59 1.29 16.68
N ARG A 227 -7.29 1.26 16.98
CA ARG A 227 -6.24 1.71 16.07
C ARG A 227 -5.53 0.54 15.41
N VAL A 228 -5.16 0.73 14.14
CA VAL A 228 -4.40 -0.24 13.35
C VAL A 228 -3.26 0.48 12.61
N THR A 229 -2.36 -0.29 12.00
CA THR A 229 -1.39 0.23 11.03
C THR A 229 -1.77 -0.24 9.63
N GLN A 230 -1.77 0.65 8.65
CA GLN A 230 -1.94 0.30 7.24
C GLN A 230 -0.63 0.51 6.49
N VAL A 231 -0.20 -0.52 5.75
CA VAL A 231 0.97 -0.46 4.86
C VAL A 231 0.48 -0.51 3.41
N PHE A 232 0.60 0.61 2.72
CA PHE A 232 0.17 0.81 1.34
C PHE A 232 1.27 0.38 0.39
N CYS A 233 1.03 -0.76 -0.26
CA CYS A 233 1.92 -1.38 -1.21
C CYS A 233 1.33 -1.30 -2.61
N SER A 234 2.11 -0.78 -3.57
CA SER A 234 1.74 -0.80 -4.98
C SER A 234 2.53 -1.85 -5.72
N ALA A 235 1.84 -2.80 -6.33
CA ALA A 235 2.43 -3.61 -7.39
C ALA A 235 2.51 -2.79 -8.70
N LEU A 236 3.16 -3.34 -9.73
CA LEU A 236 3.10 -2.72 -11.06
C LEU A 236 1.73 -2.94 -11.71
N PRO A 237 1.19 -1.96 -12.43
CA PRO A 237 -0.15 -2.05 -13.03
C PRO A 237 -0.10 -2.77 -14.41
N VAL A 238 0.33 -4.03 -14.44
CA VAL A 238 0.55 -4.83 -15.67
C VAL A 238 -0.66 -4.80 -16.61
N SER A 239 -1.88 -4.99 -16.08
CA SER A 239 -3.12 -5.00 -16.87
C SER A 239 -3.52 -3.64 -17.47
N TYR A 240 -2.91 -2.54 -17.00
CA TYR A 240 -3.14 -1.19 -17.50
C TYR A 240 -2.05 -0.72 -18.47
N GLY A 241 -0.95 -1.46 -18.59
CA GLY A 241 0.20 -1.09 -19.38
C GLY A 241 0.27 -1.76 -20.75
N VAL A 242 1.46 -1.68 -21.37
CA VAL A 242 1.75 -2.33 -22.64
C VAL A 242 1.78 -3.86 -22.51
N ARG A 243 1.42 -4.56 -23.59
CA ARG A 243 1.57 -6.02 -23.66
C ARG A 243 3.03 -6.37 -23.94
N SER A 244 3.76 -6.71 -22.88
CA SER A 244 5.19 -7.03 -22.94
C SER A 244 5.49 -8.33 -22.20
N PRO A 245 6.46 -9.15 -22.63
CA PRO A 245 7.00 -10.23 -21.81
C PRO A 245 7.98 -9.72 -20.72
N HIS A 246 8.40 -8.45 -20.77
CA HIS A 246 9.48 -7.91 -19.95
C HIS A 246 9.04 -7.37 -18.57
N TRP A 247 7.79 -7.61 -18.17
CA TRP A 247 7.26 -7.15 -16.88
C TRP A 247 7.91 -7.85 -15.69
N GLU A 248 8.19 -9.14 -15.81
CA GLU A 248 8.52 -10.02 -14.68
C GLU A 248 9.64 -9.48 -13.78
N PRO A 249 10.83 -9.08 -14.29
CA PRO A 249 11.93 -8.72 -13.40
C PRO A 249 11.63 -7.50 -12.52
N LEU A 250 11.01 -6.46 -13.08
CA LEU A 250 10.64 -5.27 -12.30
C LEU A 250 9.45 -5.55 -11.39
N ALA A 251 8.45 -6.31 -11.88
CA ALA A 251 7.25 -6.65 -11.10
C ALA A 251 7.61 -7.47 -9.86
N ARG A 252 8.43 -8.52 -10.01
CA ARG A 252 8.88 -9.36 -8.90
C ARG A 252 9.71 -8.54 -7.91
N LEU A 253 10.62 -7.67 -8.37
CA LEU A 253 11.43 -6.81 -7.51
C LEU A 253 10.56 -5.89 -6.63
N VAL A 254 9.52 -5.27 -7.22
CA VAL A 254 8.57 -4.42 -6.50
C VAL A 254 7.74 -5.23 -5.50
N LEU A 255 7.25 -6.41 -5.89
CA LEU A 255 6.47 -7.30 -5.01
C LEU A 255 7.30 -7.78 -3.81
N GLU A 256 8.54 -8.22 -4.04
CA GLU A 256 9.46 -8.66 -3.00
C GLU A 256 9.68 -7.57 -1.95
N ALA A 257 9.92 -6.33 -2.41
CA ALA A 257 10.10 -5.20 -1.52
C ALA A 257 8.81 -4.82 -0.77
N CYS A 258 7.64 -4.86 -1.42
CA CYS A 258 6.35 -4.59 -0.77
C CYS A 258 6.05 -5.55 0.39
N TYR A 259 6.23 -6.86 0.16
CA TYR A 259 6.00 -7.86 1.21
C TYR A 259 6.97 -7.74 2.37
N GLU A 260 8.26 -7.57 2.06
CA GLU A 260 9.29 -7.38 3.09
C GLU A 260 9.02 -6.10 3.91
N ALA A 261 8.71 -4.98 3.25
CA ALA A 261 8.43 -3.72 3.91
C ALA A 261 7.21 -3.82 4.85
N THR A 262 6.16 -4.52 4.44
CA THR A 262 4.98 -4.73 5.29
C THR A 262 5.32 -5.47 6.57
N LEU A 263 6.09 -6.57 6.45
CA LEU A 263 6.47 -7.40 7.58
C LEU A 263 7.42 -6.67 8.53
N LEU A 264 8.33 -5.83 8.00
CA LEU A 264 9.24 -5.01 8.80
C LEU A 264 8.55 -3.81 9.45
N ALA A 265 7.45 -3.30 8.86
CA ALA A 265 6.68 -2.21 9.44
C ALA A 265 5.83 -2.64 10.65
N ALA A 266 5.58 -3.94 10.80
CA ALA A 266 4.76 -4.49 11.87
C ALA A 266 5.43 -4.38 13.25
N ALA A 267 4.61 -4.10 14.26
CA ALA A 267 5.06 -4.13 15.64
C ALA A 267 5.31 -5.59 16.10
N PRO A 268 6.37 -5.87 16.89
CA PRO A 268 6.62 -7.20 17.41
C PRO A 268 5.41 -7.76 18.19
N GLY A 269 4.98 -8.97 17.84
CA GLY A 269 3.86 -9.65 18.49
C GLY A 269 2.46 -9.19 18.06
N ALA A 270 2.34 -8.14 17.24
CA ALA A 270 1.07 -7.76 16.64
C ALA A 270 0.73 -8.66 15.42
N PRO A 271 -0.56 -8.95 15.16
CA PRO A 271 -0.95 -9.64 13.93
C PRO A 271 -0.58 -8.83 12.68
N VAL A 272 -0.13 -9.51 11.64
CA VAL A 272 0.16 -8.94 10.32
C VAL A 272 -0.70 -9.63 9.28
N LEU A 273 -1.60 -8.87 8.65
CA LEU A 273 -2.55 -9.37 7.67
C LEU A 273 -1.99 -9.09 6.27
N LEU A 274 -1.56 -10.14 5.58
CA LEU A 274 -1.04 -10.06 4.22
C LEU A 274 -2.09 -10.49 3.21
N THR A 275 -2.07 -9.87 2.03
CA THR A 275 -2.94 -10.23 0.91
C THR A 275 -2.11 -10.53 -0.34
N ARG A 276 -2.76 -10.93 -1.44
CA ARG A 276 -2.09 -11.08 -2.75
C ARG A 276 -2.04 -9.73 -3.47
N VAL A 277 -1.11 -8.86 -3.06
CA VAL A 277 -0.95 -7.54 -3.70
C VAL A 277 -0.63 -7.72 -5.19
N GLY A 278 -1.32 -6.95 -6.05
CA GLY A 278 -1.12 -7.00 -7.50
C GLY A 278 -1.85 -8.12 -8.26
N GLY A 279 -2.36 -9.16 -7.60
CA GLY A 279 -3.00 -10.32 -8.25
C GLY A 279 -4.45 -10.10 -8.72
N GLY A 280 -5.04 -8.94 -8.40
CA GLY A 280 -6.38 -8.54 -8.83
C GLY A 280 -6.34 -7.67 -10.09
N ALA A 281 -6.88 -6.45 -9.97
CA ALA A 281 -6.99 -5.49 -11.09
C ALA A 281 -5.64 -5.17 -11.78
N PHE A 282 -4.52 -5.25 -11.06
CA PHE A 282 -3.20 -4.98 -11.63
C PHE A 282 -2.67 -6.14 -12.48
N GLY A 283 -3.18 -7.36 -12.30
CA GLY A 283 -2.87 -8.55 -13.10
C GLY A 283 -1.40 -8.95 -13.10
N ASN A 284 -0.74 -8.90 -11.94
CA ASN A 284 0.57 -9.55 -11.77
C ASN A 284 0.38 -11.06 -11.75
N ASP A 285 1.35 -11.80 -12.30
CA ASP A 285 1.28 -13.26 -12.33
C ASP A 285 1.33 -13.86 -10.92
N ASP A 286 0.56 -14.93 -10.71
CA ASP A 286 0.44 -15.58 -9.41
C ASP A 286 1.77 -16.11 -8.88
N THR A 287 2.66 -16.57 -9.78
CA THR A 287 3.98 -17.09 -9.41
C THR A 287 4.89 -15.98 -8.90
N TRP A 288 4.84 -14.78 -9.49
CA TRP A 288 5.65 -13.64 -9.03
C TRP A 288 5.28 -13.22 -7.62
N ILE A 289 3.97 -13.25 -7.32
CA ILE A 289 3.43 -12.94 -6.00
C ILE A 289 3.81 -14.02 -4.99
N ASP A 290 3.66 -15.30 -5.36
CA ASP A 290 4.01 -16.43 -4.50
C ASP A 290 5.51 -16.41 -4.13
N ASP A 291 6.40 -16.26 -5.12
CA ASP A 291 7.86 -16.21 -4.91
C ASP A 291 8.25 -15.04 -4.00
N ALA A 292 7.66 -13.85 -4.25
CA ALA A 292 7.93 -12.65 -3.47
C ALA A 292 7.51 -12.79 -2.00
N LEU A 293 6.33 -13.39 -1.77
CA LEU A 293 5.82 -13.67 -0.44
C LEU A 293 6.71 -14.70 0.28
N GLU A 294 7.08 -15.80 -0.37
CA GLU A 294 7.97 -16.82 0.19
C GLU A 294 9.30 -16.22 0.64
N ARG A 295 9.90 -15.39 -0.21
CA ARG A 295 11.15 -14.68 0.10
C ARG A 295 10.98 -13.80 1.33
N ALA A 296 9.94 -12.98 1.39
CA ALA A 296 9.72 -12.06 2.51
C ALA A 296 9.44 -12.80 3.83
N LEU A 297 8.68 -13.91 3.79
CA LEU A 297 8.44 -14.78 4.96
C LEU A 297 9.73 -15.42 5.48
N ALA A 298 10.70 -15.72 4.61
CA ALA A 298 12.01 -16.21 5.03
C ALA A 298 12.80 -15.15 5.81
N VAL A 299 12.75 -13.88 5.39
CA VAL A 299 13.45 -12.75 6.05
C VAL A 299 13.01 -12.60 7.51
N VAL A 300 11.71 -12.76 7.79
CA VAL A 300 11.15 -12.57 9.15
C VAL A 300 10.85 -13.88 9.88
N SER A 301 11.46 -14.99 9.45
CA SER A 301 11.18 -16.32 10.00
C SER A 301 11.38 -16.43 11.52
N ASP A 302 12.35 -15.69 12.07
CA ASP A 302 12.69 -15.66 13.50
C ASP A 302 12.38 -14.29 14.16
N ALA A 303 11.40 -13.56 13.63
CA ALA A 303 10.99 -12.24 14.14
C ALA A 303 9.80 -12.31 15.12
N GLY A 304 9.21 -13.48 15.34
CA GLY A 304 8.09 -13.68 16.28
C GLY A 304 6.78 -13.01 15.88
N LEU A 305 6.56 -12.80 14.57
CA LEU A 305 5.33 -12.21 14.03
C LEU A 305 4.18 -13.23 13.98
N ASP A 306 2.94 -12.78 14.18
CA ASP A 306 1.75 -13.57 13.87
C ASP A 306 1.21 -13.18 12.49
N ILE A 307 1.52 -13.96 11.47
CA ILE A 307 1.23 -13.64 10.07
C ILE A 307 -0.05 -14.36 9.64
N ARG A 308 -1.04 -13.56 9.21
CA ARG A 308 -2.33 -14.03 8.69
C ARG A 308 -2.38 -13.79 7.18
N LEU A 309 -2.43 -14.88 6.41
CA LEU A 309 -2.57 -14.83 4.96
C LEU A 309 -4.06 -14.75 4.59
N VAL A 310 -4.51 -13.54 4.22
CA VAL A 310 -5.92 -13.20 4.06
C VAL A 310 -6.40 -13.42 2.63
N SER A 311 -7.43 -14.26 2.48
CA SER A 311 -8.15 -14.44 1.21
C SER A 311 -9.61 -13.99 1.33
N ARG A 312 -10.18 -13.52 0.22
CA ARG A 312 -11.62 -13.26 0.14
C ARG A 312 -12.36 -14.52 -0.31
N GLY A 313 -13.40 -14.92 0.42
CA GLY A 313 -14.28 -16.04 0.05
C GLY A 313 -13.74 -17.42 0.38
N GLN A 314 -12.63 -17.84 -0.22
CA GLN A 314 -11.96 -19.11 0.07
C GLN A 314 -10.45 -18.93 0.16
N VAL A 315 -9.79 -19.78 0.93
CA VAL A 315 -8.32 -19.75 1.07
C VAL A 315 -7.67 -19.98 -0.30
N HIS A 316 -6.79 -19.07 -0.71
CA HIS A 316 -6.02 -19.24 -1.93
C HIS A 316 -5.12 -20.48 -1.84
N PRO A 317 -5.02 -21.33 -2.89
CA PRO A 317 -4.22 -22.55 -2.84
C PRO A 317 -2.77 -22.32 -2.41
N SER A 318 -2.13 -21.23 -2.87
CA SER A 318 -0.76 -20.92 -2.45
C SER A 318 -0.65 -20.58 -0.96
N PHE A 319 -1.63 -19.88 -0.39
CA PHE A 319 -1.65 -19.58 1.04
C PHE A 319 -1.83 -20.84 1.89
N ALA A 320 -2.65 -21.79 1.43
CA ALA A 320 -2.77 -23.08 2.09
C ALA A 320 -1.44 -23.85 2.10
N ARG A 321 -0.69 -23.85 0.98
CA ARG A 321 0.65 -24.44 0.92
C ARG A 321 1.62 -23.77 1.90
N LEU A 322 1.68 -22.43 1.89
CA LEU A 322 2.60 -21.67 2.73
C LEU A 322 2.34 -21.89 4.23
N ALA A 323 1.08 -21.92 4.65
CA ALA A 323 0.72 -22.18 6.04
C ALA A 323 0.99 -23.64 6.47
N SER A 324 1.00 -24.60 5.54
CA SER A 324 1.22 -26.02 5.85
C SER A 324 2.69 -26.41 6.06
N HIS A 325 3.64 -25.56 5.63
CA HIS A 325 5.06 -25.90 5.60
C HIS A 325 5.87 -25.43 6.81
N ARG A 326 5.25 -24.85 7.85
CA ARG A 326 5.97 -24.29 9.02
C ARG A 326 5.25 -24.49 10.34
#